data_AF-A0A7V1I3G9-F1
#
_entry.id   AF-A0A7V1I3G9-F1
#
_cell.length_a   1.000
_cell.length_b   1.000
_cell.length_c   1.000
_cell.angle_alpha   90.00
_cell.angle_beta   90.00
_cell.angle_gamma   90.00
#
_symmetry.space_group_name_H-M   'P 1'
#
loop_
_entity.id
_entity.type
_entity.pdbx_description
1 polymer ?
#
loop_
_entity_poly.entity_id
_entity_poly.type
_entity_poly.pdbx_seq_one_letter_code
_entity_poly.pdbx_strand_id
1 'polypeptide(L)'
;MEATFNWVYFYNEISPFVDEAILAHPLKTRAIAEARIKTDSIDSNILAHLLRSGLIPKAYTPGFETRDLRNLLRFRIALVKVRTSLKNRVHAVLDRNYVEDPIFKGLSDKFGKKGMKIMRTLKLKGNDTSILNGYFVCPQAGLSAHRQG
;
A
#
# COMPACT_ATOMS: atom_id res chain seq x y z
N MET A 1 -13.27 9.40 1.75
CA MET A 1 -13.53 8.29 0.81
C MET A 1 -12.69 8.54 -0.43
N GLU A 2 -11.65 7.74 -0.64
CA GLU A 2 -10.84 7.86 -1.87
C GLU A 2 -11.67 7.30 -3.02
N ALA A 3 -12.04 8.16 -3.97
CA ALA A 3 -12.48 7.70 -5.29
C ALA A 3 -11.35 6.85 -5.89
N THR A 4 -11.72 5.76 -6.57
CA THR A 4 -10.87 4.75 -7.20
C THR A 4 -9.49 5.24 -7.67
N PHE A 5 -8.43 4.45 -7.39
CA PHE A 5 -7.01 4.70 -7.68
C PHE A 5 -6.67 5.31 -9.05
N ASN A 6 -7.53 5.11 -10.06
CA ASN A 6 -7.33 5.56 -11.44
C ASN A 6 -7.79 7.00 -11.76
N TRP A 7 -8.50 7.70 -10.86
CA TRP A 7 -9.00 9.05 -11.18
C TRP A 7 -7.86 10.04 -11.46
N VAL A 8 -6.71 9.85 -10.80
CA VAL A 8 -5.52 10.71 -10.94
C VAL A 8 -5.02 10.74 -12.39
N TYR A 9 -4.97 9.58 -13.03
CA TYR A 9 -4.52 9.45 -14.41
C TYR A 9 -5.47 10.20 -15.34
N PHE A 10 -6.76 9.87 -15.31
CA PHE A 10 -7.76 10.50 -16.16
C PHE A 10 -7.84 12.02 -15.96
N TYR A 11 -7.83 12.47 -14.70
CA TYR A 11 -7.83 13.90 -14.37
C TYR A 11 -6.61 14.61 -14.97
N ASN A 12 -5.41 14.03 -14.84
CA ASN A 12 -4.20 14.65 -15.37
C ASN A 12 -4.18 14.66 -16.91
N GLU A 13 -4.65 13.59 -17.55
CA GLU A 13 -4.67 13.49 -19.01
C GLU A 13 -5.67 14.45 -19.66
N ILE A 14 -6.84 14.66 -19.05
CA ILE A 14 -7.88 15.53 -19.64
C ILE A 14 -7.67 17.02 -19.30
N SER A 15 -7.03 17.32 -18.17
CA SER A 15 -6.85 18.70 -17.67
C SER A 15 -6.22 19.67 -18.69
N PRO A 16 -5.24 19.29 -19.54
CA PRO A 16 -4.69 20.17 -20.58
C PRO A 16 -5.65 20.49 -21.73
N PHE A 17 -6.72 19.71 -21.92
CA PHE A 17 -7.64 19.82 -23.05
C PHE A 17 -8.98 20.48 -22.70
N VAL A 18 -9.18 20.87 -21.44
CA VAL A 18 -10.43 21.48 -20.95
C VAL A 18 -10.13 22.72 -20.12
N ASP A 19 -11.05 23.69 -20.13
CA ASP A 19 -10.90 24.91 -19.33
C ASP A 19 -10.90 24.62 -17.82
N GLU A 20 -11.75 23.70 -17.37
CA GLU A 20 -11.82 23.27 -15.98
C GLU A 20 -12.14 21.77 -15.87
N ALA A 21 -11.30 21.03 -15.15
CA ALA A 21 -11.57 19.65 -14.77
C ALA A 21 -12.06 19.59 -13.31
N ILE A 22 -13.27 19.09 -13.07
CA ILE A 22 -13.87 18.99 -11.73
C ILE A 22 -14.02 17.52 -11.34
N LEU A 23 -13.47 17.16 -10.18
CA LEU A 23 -13.72 15.85 -9.57
C LEU A 23 -14.96 15.96 -8.67
N ALA A 24 -16.04 15.23 -8.98
CA ALA A 24 -17.25 15.20 -8.15
C ALA A 24 -17.06 14.30 -6.92
N HIS A 25 -17.57 14.74 -5.76
CA HIS A 25 -17.53 13.96 -4.53
C HIS A 25 -18.57 12.82 -4.59
N PRO A 26 -18.16 11.54 -4.62
CA PRO A 26 -19.07 10.44 -4.94
C PRO A 26 -20.23 10.28 -3.95
N LEU A 27 -19.99 10.38 -2.64
CA LEU A 27 -21.05 10.25 -1.63
C LEU A 27 -22.06 11.41 -1.68
N LYS A 28 -21.58 12.65 -1.72
CA LYS A 28 -22.44 13.83 -1.80
C LYS A 28 -23.21 13.87 -3.11
N THR A 29 -22.59 13.47 -4.22
CA THR A 29 -23.26 13.37 -5.53
C THR A 29 -24.39 12.35 -5.47
N ARG A 30 -24.14 11.17 -4.88
CA ARG A 30 -25.17 10.15 -4.68
C ARG A 30 -26.31 10.68 -3.81
N ALA A 31 -26.00 11.33 -2.68
CA ALA A 31 -27.05 11.89 -1.81
C ALA A 31 -28.01 12.87 -2.50
N ILE A 32 -27.58 13.55 -3.56
CA ILE A 32 -28.37 14.55 -4.29
C ILE A 32 -29.01 13.97 -5.55
N ALA A 33 -28.38 12.94 -6.14
CA ALA A 33 -28.68 12.52 -7.50
C ALA A 33 -28.68 10.99 -7.69
N GLU A 34 -28.94 10.24 -6.63
CA GLU A 34 -29.07 8.78 -6.68
C GLU A 34 -30.31 8.40 -7.51
N ALA A 35 -30.06 7.93 -8.73
CA ALA A 35 -31.09 7.38 -9.60
C ALA A 35 -31.36 5.91 -9.22
N ARG A 36 -32.63 5.50 -9.31
CA ARG A 36 -33.06 4.10 -9.09
C ARG A 36 -32.49 3.12 -10.12
N ILE A 37 -32.07 3.64 -11.28
CA ILE A 37 -31.43 2.91 -12.38
C ILE A 37 -30.08 3.56 -12.63
N LYS A 38 -29.00 2.82 -12.40
CA LYS A 38 -27.63 3.29 -12.57
C LYS A 38 -27.10 2.87 -13.94
N THR A 39 -26.96 3.82 -14.86
CA THR A 39 -26.31 3.61 -16.15
C THR A 39 -25.36 4.78 -16.44
N ASP A 40 -24.25 4.53 -17.11
CA ASP A 40 -23.23 5.55 -17.39
C ASP A 40 -23.80 6.77 -18.15
N SER A 41 -24.80 6.55 -19.02
CA SER A 41 -25.48 7.62 -19.75
C SER A 41 -26.34 8.50 -18.83
N ILE A 42 -27.11 7.88 -17.92
CA ILE A 42 -27.94 8.62 -16.96
C ILE A 42 -27.04 9.38 -15.97
N ASP A 43 -26.01 8.72 -15.43
CA ASP A 43 -25.06 9.32 -14.49
C ASP A 43 -24.34 10.51 -15.13
N SER A 44 -23.93 10.41 -16.40
CA SER A 44 -23.28 11.52 -17.13
C SER A 44 -24.21 12.72 -17.34
N ASN A 45 -25.47 12.47 -17.72
CA ASN A 45 -26.47 13.53 -17.88
C ASN A 45 -26.76 14.24 -16.55
N ILE A 46 -26.89 13.47 -15.46
CA ILE A 46 -27.09 14.01 -14.11
C ILE A 46 -25.91 14.90 -13.71
N LEU A 47 -24.67 14.44 -13.92
CA LEU A 47 -23.48 15.23 -13.64
C LEU A 47 -23.44 16.52 -14.47
N ALA A 48 -23.81 16.47 -15.75
CA ALA A 48 -23.90 17.65 -16.61
C ALA A 48 -24.94 18.66 -16.10
N HIS A 49 -26.11 18.18 -15.65
CA HIS A 49 -27.13 19.03 -15.04
C HIS A 49 -26.64 19.69 -13.75
N LEU A 50 -26.02 18.92 -12.85
CA LEU A 50 -25.46 19.43 -11.60
C LEU A 50 -24.35 20.46 -11.83
N LEU A 51 -23.52 20.24 -12.85
CA LEU A 51 -22.47 21.18 -13.23
C LEU A 51 -23.08 22.47 -13.76
N ARG A 52 -24.02 22.39 -14.72
CA ARG A 52 -24.70 23.55 -15.30
C ARG A 52 -25.47 24.36 -14.26
N SER A 53 -26.07 23.71 -13.26
CA SER A 53 -26.81 24.38 -12.20
C SER A 53 -25.93 24.88 -11.04
N GLY A 54 -24.61 24.68 -11.11
CA GLY A 54 -23.68 25.07 -10.03
C GLY A 54 -23.84 24.25 -8.74
N LEU A 55 -24.51 23.09 -8.79
CA LEU A 55 -24.81 22.24 -7.64
C LEU A 55 -23.85 21.06 -7.48
N ILE A 56 -22.83 20.95 -8.34
CA ILE A 56 -21.89 19.84 -8.31
C ILE A 56 -21.06 19.86 -7.01
N PRO A 57 -21.13 18.81 -6.17
CA PRO A 57 -20.34 18.77 -4.95
C PRO A 57 -18.89 18.44 -5.32
N LYS A 58 -18.03 19.46 -5.39
CA LYS A 58 -16.61 19.27 -5.73
C LYS A 58 -15.88 18.48 -4.64
N ALA A 59 -15.10 17.49 -5.04
CA ALA A 59 -14.12 16.82 -4.20
C ALA A 59 -12.83 17.63 -4.15
N TYR A 60 -12.11 17.56 -3.03
CA TYR A 60 -10.80 18.17 -2.94
C TYR A 60 -9.81 17.41 -3.83
N THR A 61 -9.28 18.10 -4.84
CA THR A 61 -8.21 17.60 -5.71
C THR A 61 -6.87 18.17 -5.25
N PRO A 62 -6.03 17.39 -4.53
CA PRO A 62 -4.70 17.84 -4.15
C PRO A 62 -3.81 18.05 -5.38
N GLY A 63 -2.96 19.07 -5.34
CA GLY A 63 -1.94 19.32 -6.36
C GLY A 63 -0.94 18.17 -6.51
N PHE A 64 -0.13 18.21 -7.57
CA PHE A 64 0.85 17.17 -7.88
C PHE A 64 1.79 16.86 -6.70
N GLU A 65 2.43 17.88 -6.13
CA GLU A 65 3.40 17.72 -5.03
C GLU A 65 2.80 16.99 -3.82
N THR A 66 1.58 17.36 -3.44
CA THR A 66 0.87 16.71 -2.33
C THR A 66 0.52 15.26 -2.66
N ARG A 67 0.13 14.96 -3.91
CA ARG A 67 -0.16 13.58 -4.34
C ARG A 67 1.10 12.73 -4.33
N ASP A 68 2.22 13.27 -4.82
CA ASP A 68 3.50 12.57 -4.89
C ASP A 68 4.03 12.23 -3.49
N LEU A 69 3.99 13.19 -2.56
CA LEU A 69 4.36 12.94 -1.17
C LEU A 69 3.48 11.85 -0.53
N ARG A 70 2.16 11.87 -0.77
CA ARG A 70 1.25 10.81 -0.29
C ARG A 70 1.57 9.46 -0.90
N ASN A 71 1.96 9.40 -2.17
CA ASN A 71 2.37 8.15 -2.81
C ASN A 71 3.61 7.56 -2.14
N LEU A 72 4.62 8.38 -1.86
CA LEU A 72 5.82 7.96 -1.13
C LEU A 72 5.49 7.46 0.29
N LEU A 73 4.59 8.15 1.00
CA LEU A 73 4.12 7.72 2.32
C LEU A 73 3.37 6.38 2.25
N ARG A 74 2.44 6.20 1.30
CA ARG A 74 1.72 4.94 1.10
C ARG A 74 2.67 3.80 0.79
N PHE A 75 3.67 4.04 -0.05
CA PHE A 75 4.71 3.06 -0.36
C PHE A 75 5.48 2.65 0.90
N ARG A 76 5.93 3.62 1.70
CA ARG A 76 6.61 3.34 2.98
C ARG A 76 5.73 2.53 3.94
N ILE A 77 4.45 2.88 4.06
CA ILE A 77 3.49 2.13 4.88
C ILE A 77 3.34 0.69 4.36
N ALA A 78 3.24 0.50 3.05
CA ALA A 78 3.15 -0.83 2.44
C ALA A 78 4.39 -1.68 2.77
N LEU A 79 5.60 -1.12 2.63
CA LEU A 79 6.84 -1.80 3.01
C LEU A 79 6.90 -2.16 4.50
N VAL A 80 6.44 -1.27 5.37
CA VAL A 80 6.34 -1.55 6.81
C VAL A 80 5.37 -2.70 7.08
N LYS A 81 4.21 -2.72 6.42
CA LYS A 81 3.24 -3.83 6.53
C LYS A 81 3.82 -5.16 6.06
N VAL A 82 4.53 -5.17 4.93
CA VAL A 82 5.23 -6.36 4.42
C VAL A 82 6.28 -6.83 5.43
N ARG A 83 7.11 -5.91 5.95
CA ARG A 83 8.12 -6.23 6.97
C ARG A 83 7.49 -6.83 8.22
N THR A 84 6.44 -6.22 8.76
CA THR A 84 5.73 -6.71 9.96
C THR A 84 5.09 -8.07 9.68
N SER A 85 4.47 -8.26 8.51
CA SER A 85 3.88 -9.53 8.11
C SER A 85 4.93 -10.65 8.05
N LEU A 86 6.11 -10.38 7.49
CA LEU A 86 7.22 -11.35 7.47
C LEU A 86 7.72 -11.69 8.88
N LYS A 87 7.89 -10.69 9.75
CA LYS A 87 8.28 -10.92 11.15
C LYS A 87 7.26 -11.79 11.89
N ASN A 88 5.97 -11.51 11.72
CA ASN A 88 4.90 -12.29 12.35
C ASN A 88 4.88 -13.74 11.86
N ARG A 89 5.18 -13.98 10.57
CA ARG A 89 5.31 -15.35 10.04
C ARG A 89 6.51 -16.09 10.63
N VAL A 90 7.63 -15.40 10.85
CA VAL A 90 8.79 -15.98 11.55
C VAL A 90 8.42 -16.35 12.99
N HIS A 91 7.75 -15.45 13.72
CA HIS A 91 7.23 -15.74 15.06
C HIS A 91 6.35 -17.00 15.07
N ALA A 92 5.38 -17.10 14.17
CA ALA A 92 4.51 -18.27 14.09
C ALA A 92 5.28 -19.60 13.85
N VAL A 93 6.38 -19.57 13.10
CA VAL A 93 7.24 -20.75 12.91
C VAL A 93 8.02 -21.09 14.18
N LEU A 94 8.52 -20.09 14.90
CA LEU A 94 9.25 -20.32 16.16
C LEU A 94 8.32 -20.82 17.28
N ASP A 95 7.13 -20.23 17.38
CA ASP A 95 6.12 -20.57 18.39
C ASP A 95 5.67 -22.02 18.27
N ARG A 96 5.34 -22.48 17.05
CA ARG A 96 4.88 -23.87 16.84
C ARG A 96 5.98 -24.92 17.01
N ASN A 97 7.25 -24.51 17.03
CA ASN A 97 8.38 -25.37 17.35
C ASN A 97 8.84 -25.23 18.82
N TYR A 98 8.11 -24.47 19.65
CA TYR A 98 8.43 -24.24 21.06
C TYR A 98 9.85 -23.67 21.30
N VAL A 99 10.35 -22.84 20.38
CA VAL A 99 11.70 -22.24 20.44
C VAL A 99 11.68 -20.86 21.11
N GLU A 100 10.49 -20.28 21.30
CA GLU A 100 10.28 -18.95 21.87
C GLU A 100 10.33 -18.95 23.41
N ASP A 101 11.51 -19.10 24.01
CA ASP A 101 11.78 -18.55 25.36
C ASP A 101 13.26 -18.64 25.78
N PRO A 102 13.96 -19.78 25.69
CA PRO A 102 15.29 -19.91 26.29
C PRO A 102 16.39 -19.18 25.51
N ILE A 103 16.29 -19.17 24.17
CA ILE A 103 17.37 -18.74 23.27
C ILE A 103 17.35 -17.23 23.04
N PHE A 104 16.17 -16.61 23.12
CA PHE A 104 15.96 -15.22 22.70
C PHE A 104 15.81 -14.21 23.85
N LYS A 105 15.65 -14.66 25.09
CA LYS A 105 15.39 -13.82 26.27
C LYS A 105 16.52 -12.83 26.61
N GLY A 106 17.75 -13.12 26.17
CA GLY A 106 18.93 -12.26 26.34
C GLY A 106 19.23 -11.33 25.15
N LEU A 107 18.37 -11.29 24.13
CA LEU A 107 18.59 -10.46 22.93
C LEU A 107 17.76 -9.17 23.00
N SER A 108 18.40 -8.05 22.67
CA SER A 108 17.70 -6.76 22.50
C SER A 108 16.77 -6.73 21.28
N ASP A 109 17.10 -7.47 20.22
CA ASP A 109 16.24 -7.64 19.02
C ASP A 109 16.44 -9.04 18.43
N LYS A 110 15.35 -9.82 18.36
CA LYS A 110 15.31 -11.14 17.72
C LYS A 110 15.69 -11.08 16.24
N PHE A 111 15.37 -9.99 15.55
CA PHE A 111 15.69 -9.78 14.13
C PHE A 111 17.00 -9.01 13.91
N GLY A 112 17.74 -8.71 14.97
CA GLY A 112 19.08 -8.12 14.89
C GLY A 112 20.13 -9.14 14.41
N LYS A 113 21.36 -8.68 14.16
CA LYS A 113 22.46 -9.52 13.63
C LYS A 113 22.65 -10.82 14.42
N LYS A 114 22.64 -10.75 15.76
CA LYS A 114 22.81 -11.91 16.65
C LYS A 114 21.64 -12.89 16.57
N GLY A 115 20.40 -12.38 16.68
CA GLY A 115 19.20 -13.21 16.61
C GLY A 115 19.01 -13.86 15.22
N MET A 116 19.31 -13.14 14.14
CA MET A 116 19.30 -13.69 12.79
C MET A 116 20.34 -14.81 12.59
N LYS A 117 21.55 -14.68 13.18
CA LYS A 117 22.56 -15.73 13.13
C LYS A 117 22.06 -17.01 13.82
N ILE A 118 21.44 -16.85 14.99
CA ILE A 118 20.84 -17.97 15.74
C ILE A 118 19.73 -18.62 14.92
N MET A 119 18.76 -17.85 14.42
CA MET A 119 17.64 -18.37 13.65
C MET A 119 18.07 -19.14 12.39
N ARG A 120 19.15 -18.71 11.72
CA ARG A 120 19.71 -19.41 10.55
C ARG A 120 20.37 -20.76 10.89
N THR A 121 20.79 -20.94 12.15
CA THR A 121 21.40 -22.21 12.61
C THR A 121 20.40 -23.19 13.20
N LEU A 122 19.14 -22.80 13.40
CA LEU A 122 18.11 -23.66 13.99
C LEU A 122 17.74 -24.83 13.06
N LYS A 123 17.77 -26.04 13.62
CA LYS A 123 17.16 -27.23 13.02
C LYS A 123 15.79 -27.44 13.67
N LEU A 124 14.75 -27.20 12.89
CA LEU A 124 13.34 -27.33 13.26
C LEU A 124 12.77 -28.62 12.67
N LYS A 125 11.60 -29.02 13.14
CA LYS A 125 10.96 -30.26 12.71
C LYS A 125 10.43 -30.14 11.28
N GLY A 126 10.62 -31.18 10.47
CA GLY A 126 10.06 -31.26 9.12
C GLY A 126 10.53 -30.12 8.21
N ASN A 127 9.59 -29.47 7.53
CA ASN A 127 9.89 -28.41 6.56
C ASN A 127 10.13 -27.03 7.20
N ASP A 128 10.03 -26.91 8.52
CA ASP A 128 10.05 -25.60 9.19
C ASP A 128 11.41 -24.90 9.11
N THR A 129 12.51 -25.64 9.03
CA THR A 129 13.83 -25.04 8.74
C THR A 129 13.86 -24.40 7.37
N SER A 130 13.30 -25.05 6.35
CA SER A 130 13.25 -24.51 4.98
C SER A 130 12.32 -23.29 4.89
N ILE A 131 11.17 -23.34 5.57
CA ILE A 131 10.21 -22.23 5.63
C ILE A 131 10.84 -21.02 6.33
N LEU A 132 11.47 -21.24 7.50
CA LEU A 132 12.14 -20.19 8.26
C LEU A 132 13.25 -19.52 7.42
N ASN A 133 14.10 -20.33 6.80
CA ASN A 133 15.16 -19.83 5.92
C ASN A 133 14.59 -19.08 4.70
N GLY A 134 13.46 -19.53 4.16
CA GLY A 134 12.75 -18.85 3.06
C GLY A 134 12.37 -17.41 3.40
N TYR A 135 11.92 -17.13 4.63
CA TYR A 135 11.64 -15.75 5.07
C TYR A 135 12.88 -14.87 5.19
N PHE A 136 14.08 -15.47 5.25
CA PHE A 136 15.35 -14.76 5.35
C PHE A 136 16.08 -14.60 4.02
N VAL A 137 15.61 -15.25 2.95
CA VAL A 137 16.09 -15.03 1.59
C VAL A 137 15.43 -13.75 1.06
N CYS A 138 15.96 -12.61 1.51
CA CYS A 138 15.96 -11.42 0.69
C CYS A 138 17.12 -11.59 -0.29
N PRO A 139 16.94 -11.42 -1.62
CA PRO A 139 18.09 -11.29 -2.49
C PRO A 139 18.88 -10.11 -1.95
N GLN A 140 20.08 -10.36 -1.43
CA GLN A 140 21.05 -9.29 -1.25
C GLN A 140 21.35 -8.82 -2.66
N ALA A 141 20.62 -7.78 -3.10
CA ALA A 141 20.92 -7.08 -4.32
C ALA A 141 22.40 -6.70 -4.24
N GLY A 142 23.21 -7.36 -5.06
CA GLY A 142 24.55 -6.93 -5.38
C GLY A 142 24.46 -5.56 -6.01
N LEU A 143 24.55 -4.52 -5.18
CA LEU A 143 25.00 -3.20 -5.57
C LEU A 143 26.48 -3.09 -5.20
N SER A 144 27.28 -4.00 -5.74
CA SER A 144 28.66 -3.72 -6.11
C SER A 144 28.63 -3.00 -7.46
N ALA A 145 28.15 -1.76 -7.45
CA ALA A 145 28.32 -0.85 -8.57
C ALA A 145 29.74 -0.28 -8.51
N HIS A 146 30.54 -0.66 -9.50
CA HIS A 146 31.75 -0.01 -9.99
C HIS A 146 32.02 1.38 -9.40
N ARG A 147 33.06 1.49 -8.58
CA ARG A 147 33.95 2.66 -8.60
C ARG A 147 35.28 2.23 -9.22
N GLN A 148 35.36 2.39 -10.53
CA GLN A 148 36.60 2.69 -11.22
C GLN A 148 36.29 3.90 -12.10
N GLY A 149 37.11 4.93 -11.97
CA GLY A 149 36.91 6.30 -12.41
C GLY A 149 37.64 7.20 -11.46
#